data_AF-A0A920AEY1-F1
#
_entry.id   AF-A0A920AEY1-F1
#
_cell.length_a   1.000
_cell.length_b   1.000
_cell.length_c   1.000
_cell.angle_alpha   90.00
_cell.angle_beta   90.00
_cell.angle_gamma   90.00
#
_symmetry.space_group_name_H-M   'P 1'
#
loop_
_entity.id
_entity.type
_entity.pdbx_description
1 polymer ?
#
loop_
_entity_poly.entity_id
_entity_poly.type
_entity_poly.pdbx_seq_one_letter_code
_entity_poly.pdbx_strand_id
1 'polypeptide(L)'
;MRNRNTSDIEIEEVFNLPTQMNVFTWNGGVDTLLSPMDSILHYKHLLQTGLMSMDPQTGYIKAWVGGVNHHYFKYDHVKESKRQVGSTFKPLVYATAIDQHNYSPCMKVSNVQVIFEKETWDLEEDWIPRNSGEKYGGELNLKDALANSVNTITAYLMKQVGPKKVRKMARAMGLNGRIPPAPSICLGTPDVSVF
;
A
#
# COMPACT_ATOMS: atom_id res chain seq x y z
N MET A 1 3.06 -5.39 -32.58
CA MET A 1 2.32 -4.73 -33.68
C MET A 1 2.83 -3.32 -33.94
N ARG A 2 3.05 -2.47 -32.92
CA ARG A 2 3.66 -1.13 -33.13
C ARG A 2 5.04 -1.12 -33.82
N ASN A 3 5.83 -2.17 -33.71
CA ASN A 3 7.11 -2.30 -34.41
C ASN A 3 6.99 -2.71 -35.90
N ARG A 4 5.77 -2.72 -36.47
CA ARG A 4 5.50 -3.15 -37.86
C ARG A 4 4.78 -2.08 -38.72
N ASN A 5 4.79 -0.80 -38.34
CA ASN A 5 4.09 0.28 -39.06
C ASN A 5 2.56 0.08 -39.22
N THR A 6 1.95 -0.75 -38.38
CA THR A 6 0.49 -0.97 -38.36
C THR A 6 -0.22 0.27 -37.82
N SER A 7 -1.31 0.70 -38.48
CA SER A 7 -2.11 1.84 -38.04
C SER A 7 -2.88 1.52 -36.75
N ASP A 8 -3.24 2.55 -35.97
CA ASP A 8 -3.98 2.34 -34.71
C ASP A 8 -5.36 1.70 -34.95
N ILE A 9 -6.00 1.99 -36.08
CA ILE A 9 -7.30 1.39 -36.49
C ILE A 9 -7.15 -0.11 -36.70
N GLU A 10 -6.13 -0.55 -37.45
CA GLU A 10 -5.86 -1.98 -37.68
C GLU A 10 -5.51 -2.70 -36.38
N ILE A 11 -4.82 -2.04 -35.44
CA ILE A 11 -4.54 -2.61 -34.11
C ILE A 11 -5.86 -2.82 -33.36
N GLU A 12 -6.74 -1.82 -33.35
CA GLU A 12 -8.03 -1.92 -32.66
C GLU A 12 -8.92 -3.02 -33.24
N GLU A 13 -8.98 -3.13 -34.58
CA GLU A 13 -9.72 -4.21 -35.25
C GLU A 13 -9.21 -5.59 -34.84
N VAL A 14 -7.89 -5.79 -34.82
CA VAL A 14 -7.29 -7.07 -34.43
C VAL A 14 -7.55 -7.40 -32.96
N PHE A 15 -7.56 -6.40 -32.07
CA PHE A 15 -7.85 -6.60 -30.64
C PHE A 15 -9.31 -6.95 -30.36
N ASN A 16 -10.22 -6.65 -31.28
CA ASN A 16 -11.64 -6.98 -31.18
C ASN A 16 -12.04 -8.23 -31.99
N LEU A 17 -11.12 -8.83 -32.75
CA LEU A 17 -11.39 -10.04 -33.52
C LEU A 17 -11.40 -11.30 -32.62
N PRO A 18 -12.49 -12.08 -32.56
CA PRO A 18 -12.54 -13.31 -31.78
C PRO A 18 -11.49 -14.33 -32.24
N THR A 19 -10.70 -14.83 -31.30
CA THR A 19 -9.61 -15.78 -31.53
C THR A 19 -9.71 -16.92 -30.52
N GLN A 20 -9.40 -18.15 -30.97
CA GLN A 20 -9.36 -19.30 -30.06
C GLN A 20 -8.23 -19.13 -29.05
N MET A 21 -8.51 -19.31 -27.77
CA MET A 21 -7.53 -19.17 -26.69
C MET A 21 -7.92 -19.98 -25.46
N ASN A 22 -6.93 -20.31 -24.63
CA ASN A 22 -7.13 -20.87 -23.29
C ASN A 22 -7.05 -19.75 -22.25
N VAL A 23 -8.08 -19.61 -21.41
CA VAL A 23 -8.11 -18.61 -20.34
C VAL A 23 -8.23 -19.25 -18.96
N PHE A 24 -7.60 -18.62 -17.98
CA PHE A 24 -7.73 -19.03 -16.58
C PHE A 24 -9.15 -18.79 -16.07
N THR A 25 -9.71 -19.78 -15.38
CA THR A 25 -10.85 -19.62 -14.48
C THR A 25 -10.53 -20.28 -13.14
N TRP A 26 -11.32 -20.02 -12.11
CA TRP A 26 -11.15 -20.68 -10.81
C TRP A 26 -11.37 -22.20 -10.84
N ASN A 27 -12.04 -22.71 -11.89
CA ASN A 27 -12.26 -24.14 -12.11
C ASN A 27 -11.21 -24.77 -13.06
N GLY A 28 -10.21 -24.00 -13.48
CA GLY A 28 -9.16 -24.44 -14.41
C GLY A 28 -9.15 -23.67 -15.72
N GLY A 29 -8.24 -24.06 -16.62
CA GLY A 29 -8.14 -23.49 -17.96
C GLY A 29 -9.33 -23.88 -18.82
N VAL A 30 -9.93 -22.91 -19.50
CA VAL A 30 -11.04 -23.14 -20.42
C VAL A 30 -10.62 -22.69 -21.82
N ASP A 31 -10.71 -23.59 -22.79
CA ASP A 31 -10.60 -23.24 -24.20
C ASP A 31 -11.89 -22.53 -24.63
N THR A 32 -11.74 -21.34 -25.19
CA THR A 32 -12.86 -20.46 -25.53
C THR A 32 -12.54 -19.61 -26.75
N LEU A 33 -13.55 -18.91 -27.26
CA LEU A 33 -13.45 -17.96 -28.35
C LEU A 33 -13.72 -16.56 -27.78
N LEU A 34 -12.67 -15.76 -27.62
CA LEU A 34 -12.72 -14.40 -27.10
C LEU A 34 -11.88 -13.48 -27.98
N SER A 35 -12.20 -12.18 -28.01
CA SER A 35 -11.26 -11.21 -28.56
C SER A 35 -10.10 -10.97 -27.56
N PRO A 36 -8.92 -10.53 -28.03
CA PRO A 36 -7.86 -10.05 -27.12
C PRO A 36 -8.36 -9.01 -26.10
N MET A 37 -9.30 -8.15 -26.50
CA MET A 37 -9.92 -7.17 -25.61
C MET A 37 -10.74 -7.83 -24.50
N ASP A 38 -11.60 -8.80 -24.84
CA ASP A 38 -12.37 -9.56 -23.85
C ASP A 38 -11.47 -10.30 -22.87
N SER A 39 -10.36 -10.86 -23.35
CA SER A 39 -9.35 -11.53 -22.52
C SER A 39 -8.71 -10.56 -21.53
N ILE A 40 -8.31 -9.36 -21.97
CA ILE A 40 -7.76 -8.32 -21.09
C ILE A 40 -8.79 -7.92 -20.03
N LEU A 41 -10.05 -7.73 -20.43
CA LEU A 41 -11.14 -7.41 -19.50
C LEU A 41 -11.31 -8.53 -18.48
N HIS A 42 -11.42 -9.79 -18.92
CA HIS A 42 -11.51 -10.97 -18.06
C HIS A 42 -10.41 -10.99 -17.00
N TYR A 43 -9.15 -10.88 -17.42
CA TYR A 43 -8.00 -10.91 -16.50
C TYR A 43 -7.95 -9.69 -15.57
N LYS A 44 -8.46 -8.51 -15.99
CA LYS A 44 -8.57 -7.33 -15.12
C LYS A 44 -9.59 -7.47 -14.01
N HIS A 45 -10.60 -8.33 -14.15
CA HIS A 45 -11.59 -8.60 -13.10
C HIS A 45 -11.07 -9.57 -12.03
N LEU A 46 -9.94 -10.24 -12.27
CA LEU A 46 -9.36 -11.17 -11.32
C LEU A 46 -8.53 -10.44 -10.28
N LEU A 47 -8.90 -10.63 -9.01
CA LEU A 47 -8.10 -10.18 -7.89
C LEU A 47 -6.82 -11.01 -7.80
N GLN A 48 -5.70 -10.30 -7.65
CA GLN A 48 -4.39 -10.90 -7.45
C GLN A 48 -3.91 -10.66 -6.02
N THR A 49 -3.09 -11.56 -5.50
CA THR A 49 -2.55 -11.48 -4.14
C THR A 49 -1.12 -11.99 -4.10
N GLY A 50 -0.35 -11.48 -3.14
CA GLY A 50 0.97 -11.96 -2.79
C GLY A 50 1.00 -12.31 -1.31
N LEU A 51 1.67 -13.40 -0.95
CA LEU A 51 1.85 -13.81 0.44
C LEU A 51 3.28 -14.29 0.65
N MET A 52 3.88 -13.87 1.76
CA MET A 52 5.16 -14.37 2.20
C MET A 52 5.15 -14.53 3.72
N SER A 53 5.82 -15.57 4.20
CA SER A 53 6.02 -15.82 5.62
C SER A 53 7.50 -16.08 5.87
N MET A 54 8.02 -15.52 6.96
CA MET A 54 9.40 -15.71 7.37
C MET A 54 9.53 -15.94 8.88
N ASP A 55 10.65 -16.50 9.28
CA ASP A 55 11.13 -16.46 10.66
C ASP A 55 11.70 -15.07 10.97
N PRO A 56 11.17 -14.32 11.96
CA PRO A 56 11.59 -12.94 12.19
C PRO A 56 12.97 -12.81 12.87
N GLN A 57 13.48 -13.86 13.52
CA GLN A 57 14.79 -13.82 14.19
C GLN A 57 15.93 -14.09 13.21
N THR A 58 15.69 -14.96 12.23
CA THR A 58 16.71 -15.42 11.28
C THR A 58 16.53 -14.87 9.87
N GLY A 59 15.34 -14.35 9.54
CA GLY A 59 14.96 -13.95 8.18
C GLY A 59 14.66 -15.13 7.25
N TYR A 60 14.62 -16.37 7.76
CA TYR A 60 14.39 -17.56 6.94
C TYR A 60 12.98 -17.58 6.34
N ILE A 61 12.88 -17.60 5.00
CA ILE A 61 11.59 -17.62 4.30
C ILE A 61 10.97 -19.02 4.40
N LYS A 62 9.75 -19.09 4.96
CA LYS A 62 8.99 -20.33 5.13
C LYS A 62 8.00 -20.57 4.00
N ALA A 63 7.44 -19.50 3.44
CA ALA A 63 6.49 -19.57 2.34
C ALA A 63 6.62 -18.34 1.43
N TRP A 64 6.48 -18.56 0.13
CA TRP A 64 6.47 -17.50 -0.89
C TRP A 64 5.42 -17.83 -1.95
N VAL A 65 4.38 -17.00 -2.03
CA VAL A 65 3.27 -17.12 -2.97
C VAL A 65 3.18 -15.82 -3.75
N GLY A 66 3.78 -15.79 -4.94
CA GLY A 66 3.84 -14.61 -5.80
C GLY A 66 2.55 -14.29 -6.56
N GLY A 67 1.54 -15.16 -6.54
CA GLY A 67 0.31 -14.97 -7.30
C GLY A 67 -0.64 -16.15 -7.19
N VAL A 68 -1.86 -16.00 -7.72
CA VAL A 68 -2.92 -17.02 -7.60
C VAL A 68 -2.63 -18.29 -8.41
N ASN A 69 -1.90 -18.17 -9.53
CA ASN A 69 -1.51 -19.31 -10.35
C ASN A 69 -0.30 -18.96 -11.22
N HIS A 70 0.84 -19.61 -11.00
CA HIS A 70 2.08 -19.30 -11.72
C HIS A 70 2.03 -19.69 -13.21
N HIS A 71 1.17 -20.62 -13.64
CA HIS A 71 1.07 -20.98 -15.05
C HIS A 71 0.53 -19.80 -15.87
N TYR A 72 -0.53 -19.15 -15.37
CA TYR A 72 -1.21 -18.03 -16.04
C TYR A 72 -0.65 -16.65 -15.66
N PHE A 73 -0.17 -16.49 -14.42
CA PHE A 73 0.30 -15.22 -13.87
C PHE A 73 1.76 -15.33 -13.45
N LYS A 74 2.65 -14.72 -14.25
CA LYS A 74 4.10 -14.74 -14.00
C LYS A 74 4.59 -13.60 -13.11
N TYR A 75 3.76 -12.59 -12.91
CA TYR A 75 4.11 -11.43 -12.10
C TYR A 75 4.13 -11.78 -10.61
N ASP A 76 5.21 -11.44 -9.93
CA ASP A 76 5.41 -11.75 -8.50
C ASP A 76 4.93 -10.60 -7.62
N HIS A 77 3.77 -10.80 -6.99
CA HIS A 77 3.16 -9.83 -6.09
C HIS A 77 3.87 -9.68 -4.74
N VAL A 78 4.81 -10.55 -4.38
CA VAL A 78 5.59 -10.39 -3.15
C VAL A 78 6.70 -9.36 -3.34
N LYS A 79 7.44 -9.45 -4.45
CA LYS A 79 8.66 -8.65 -4.68
C LYS A 79 8.48 -7.50 -5.68
N GLU A 80 7.73 -7.72 -6.75
CA GLU A 80 7.61 -6.74 -7.84
C GLU A 80 6.45 -5.76 -7.60
N SER A 81 5.38 -6.21 -6.93
CA SER A 81 4.21 -5.39 -6.66
C SER A 81 4.46 -4.42 -5.51
N LYS A 82 4.46 -3.12 -5.81
CA LYS A 82 4.46 -2.06 -4.80
C LYS A 82 3.08 -1.42 -4.73
N ARG A 83 2.56 -1.29 -3.52
CA ARG A 83 1.24 -0.71 -3.24
C ARG A 83 1.29 0.17 -2.00
N GLN A 84 0.38 1.13 -1.93
CA GLN A 84 0.16 1.92 -0.72
C GLN A 84 -0.15 0.97 0.44
N VAL A 85 0.66 1.07 1.49
CA VAL A 85 0.60 0.19 2.66
C VAL A 85 -0.54 0.55 3.62
N GLY A 86 -1.04 1.78 3.53
CA GLY A 86 -2.09 2.30 4.38
C GLY A 86 -1.72 2.21 5.87
N SER A 87 -2.71 1.89 6.71
CA SER A 87 -2.54 1.89 8.17
C SER A 87 -1.46 0.94 8.71
N THR A 88 -0.98 -0.02 7.91
CA THR A 88 0.15 -0.88 8.31
C THR A 88 1.47 -0.12 8.47
N PHE A 89 1.56 1.14 8.00
CA PHE A 89 2.70 2.02 8.24
C PHE A 89 2.71 2.67 9.64
N LYS A 90 1.56 2.73 10.32
CA LYS A 90 1.42 3.42 11.63
C LYS A 90 2.41 2.94 12.68
N PRO A 91 2.72 1.64 12.84
CA PRO A 91 3.73 1.18 13.79
C PRO A 91 5.07 1.90 13.66
N LEU A 92 5.49 2.31 12.46
CA LEU A 92 6.74 3.07 12.24
C LEU A 92 6.67 4.48 12.84
N VAL A 93 5.51 5.13 12.76
CA VAL A 93 5.26 6.45 13.36
C VAL A 93 5.30 6.34 14.88
N TYR A 94 4.61 5.34 15.45
CA TYR A 94 4.57 5.11 16.89
C TYR A 94 5.95 4.72 17.42
N ALA A 95 6.67 3.81 16.75
CA ALA A 95 8.04 3.45 17.11
C ALA A 95 8.96 4.67 17.10
N THR A 96 8.83 5.57 16.12
CA THR A 96 9.60 6.82 16.08
C THR A 96 9.29 7.72 17.27
N ALA A 97 8.01 7.84 17.66
CA ALA A 97 7.63 8.67 18.79
C ALA A 97 8.11 8.12 20.14
N ILE A 98 8.04 6.80 20.30
CA ILE A 98 8.58 6.10 21.48
C ILE A 98 10.10 6.26 21.55
N ASP A 99 10.81 6.02 20.44
CA ASP A 99 12.27 6.13 20.36
C ASP A 99 12.79 7.57 20.62
N GLN A 100 12.14 8.57 20.02
CA GLN A 100 12.64 9.95 20.05
C GLN A 100 12.20 10.74 21.28
N HIS A 101 11.01 10.44 21.82
CA HIS A 101 10.42 11.22 22.91
C HIS A 101 10.13 10.39 24.16
N ASN A 102 10.49 9.10 24.18
CA ASN A 102 10.21 8.17 25.29
C ASN A 102 8.72 8.13 25.66
N TYR A 103 7.83 8.29 24.69
CA TYR A 103 6.40 8.24 24.93
C TYR A 103 5.99 6.85 25.45
N SER A 104 5.29 6.83 26.57
CA SER A 104 4.73 5.61 27.11
C SER A 104 3.56 5.14 26.23
N PRO A 105 3.39 3.82 26.00
CA PRO A 105 2.16 3.28 25.40
C PRO A 105 0.88 3.69 26.14
N CYS A 106 1.00 4.05 27.43
CA CYS A 106 -0.10 4.53 28.27
C CYS A 106 -0.34 6.05 28.18
N MET A 107 0.53 6.80 27.48
CA MET A 107 0.34 8.24 27.27
C MET A 107 -0.98 8.49 26.56
N LYS A 108 -1.80 9.35 27.16
CA LYS A 108 -3.08 9.77 26.60
C LYS A 108 -2.90 10.90 25.60
N VAL A 109 -3.63 10.82 24.50
CA VAL A 109 -3.70 11.85 23.46
C VAL A 109 -5.16 12.06 23.09
N SER A 110 -5.55 13.32 22.97
CA SER A 110 -6.89 13.69 22.56
C SER A 110 -7.19 13.24 21.13
N ASN A 111 -8.34 12.59 20.92
CA ASN A 111 -8.80 12.20 19.60
C ASN A 111 -9.49 13.38 18.90
N VAL A 112 -8.70 14.36 18.48
CA VAL A 112 -9.17 15.58 17.80
C VAL A 112 -8.47 15.75 16.45
N GLN A 113 -9.06 16.53 15.56
CA GLN A 113 -8.45 16.79 14.26
C GLN A 113 -7.11 17.49 14.40
N VAL A 114 -6.17 17.09 13.55
CA VAL A 114 -4.83 17.66 13.44
C VAL A 114 -4.75 18.32 12.08
N ILE A 115 -4.33 19.58 12.03
CA ILE A 115 -4.20 20.35 10.79
C ILE A 115 -2.73 20.42 10.45
N PHE A 116 -2.29 20.00 9.27
CA PHE A 116 -0.96 20.30 8.75
C PHE A 116 -1.07 21.53 7.86
N GLU A 117 -0.56 22.65 8.37
CA GLU A 117 -0.66 23.96 7.72
C GLU A 117 0.20 24.00 6.45
N LYS A 118 -0.37 24.51 5.36
CA LYS A 118 0.23 24.56 4.03
C LYS A 118 1.66 25.10 4.05
N GLU A 119 1.83 26.27 4.67
CA GLU A 119 3.10 27.01 4.69
C GLU A 119 4.17 26.32 5.54
N THR A 120 3.77 25.77 6.70
CA THR A 120 4.68 25.10 7.63
C THR A 120 5.21 23.78 7.09
N TRP A 121 4.40 23.10 6.27
CA TRP A 121 4.66 21.73 5.83
C TRP A 121 4.95 21.58 4.33
N ASP A 122 5.06 22.69 3.60
CA ASP A 122 5.32 22.73 2.15
C ASP A 122 4.28 21.90 1.36
N LEU A 123 3.00 22.17 1.64
CA LEU A 123 1.86 21.51 0.99
C LEU A 123 1.20 22.44 -0.03
N GLU A 124 0.32 21.88 -0.87
CA GLU A 124 -0.51 22.68 -1.80
C GLU A 124 -1.69 23.36 -1.08
N GLU A 125 -2.21 22.71 -0.05
CA GLU A 125 -3.32 23.16 0.81
C GLU A 125 -3.15 22.63 2.24
N ASP A 126 -3.91 23.20 3.17
CA ASP A 126 -3.98 22.68 4.54
C ASP A 126 -4.51 21.25 4.54
N TRP A 127 -3.78 20.34 5.18
CA TRP A 127 -4.16 18.93 5.21
C TRP A 127 -4.69 18.53 6.58
N ILE A 128 -5.96 18.13 6.64
CA ILE A 128 -6.66 17.77 7.88
C ILE A 128 -7.10 16.29 7.82
N PRO A 129 -6.22 15.33 8.17
CA PRO A 129 -6.57 13.92 8.14
C PRO A 129 -7.76 13.59 9.06
N ARG A 130 -8.70 12.81 8.51
CA ARG A 130 -9.89 12.35 9.23
C ARG A 130 -9.75 10.88 9.61
N ASN A 131 -10.41 10.48 10.70
CA ASN A 131 -10.56 9.08 11.05
C ASN A 131 -11.47 8.37 10.02
N SER A 132 -11.30 7.06 9.85
CA SER A 132 -12.16 6.27 8.96
C SER A 132 -13.65 6.31 9.35
N GLY A 133 -13.95 6.64 10.61
CA GLY A 133 -15.28 7.06 11.05
C GLY A 133 -15.22 8.45 11.70
N GLU A 134 -16.32 9.19 11.70
CA GLU A 134 -16.38 10.57 12.20
C GLU A 134 -16.48 10.67 13.73
N LYS A 135 -15.86 9.73 14.45
CA LYS A 135 -15.82 9.72 15.92
C LYS A 135 -14.61 10.53 16.39
N TYR A 136 -14.90 11.66 17.03
CA TYR A 136 -13.93 12.56 17.65
C TYR A 136 -14.29 12.79 19.12
N GLY A 137 -13.34 13.33 19.87
CA GLY A 137 -13.49 13.63 21.29
C GLY A 137 -12.93 12.52 22.20
N GLY A 138 -12.81 12.88 23.48
CA GLY A 138 -12.16 12.04 24.48
C GLY A 138 -10.65 11.89 24.24
N GLU A 139 -10.05 10.99 25.00
CA GLU A 139 -8.63 10.65 24.93
C GLU A 139 -8.48 9.14 24.77
N LEU A 140 -7.48 8.73 23.99
CA LEU A 140 -7.03 7.36 23.95
C LEU A 140 -5.56 7.32 24.32
N ASN A 141 -5.15 6.24 24.97
CA ASN A 141 -3.72 5.98 25.11
C ASN A 141 -3.15 5.51 23.76
N LEU A 142 -1.82 5.58 23.61
CA LEU A 142 -1.15 5.23 22.35
C LEU A 142 -1.37 3.77 21.93
N LYS A 143 -1.38 2.82 22.87
CA LYS A 143 -1.64 1.40 22.53
C LYS A 143 -3.05 1.20 21.95
N ASP A 144 -4.07 1.84 22.54
CA ASP A 144 -5.46 1.70 22.10
C ASP A 144 -5.68 2.46 20.78
N ALA A 145 -5.00 3.60 20.62
CA ALA A 145 -5.01 4.37 19.38
C ALA A 145 -4.40 3.58 18.21
N LEU A 146 -3.28 2.89 18.42
CA LEU A 146 -2.66 2.04 17.40
C LEU A 146 -3.53 0.81 17.11
N ALA A 147 -4.05 0.14 18.14
CA ALA A 147 -4.91 -1.04 17.99
C ALA A 147 -6.19 -0.73 17.19
N ASN A 148 -6.78 0.45 17.41
CA ASN A 148 -7.96 0.92 16.68
C ASN A 148 -7.62 1.74 15.43
N SER A 149 -6.33 1.81 15.06
CA SER A 149 -5.88 2.51 13.85
C SER A 149 -6.38 3.95 13.75
N VAL A 150 -6.29 4.72 14.84
CA VAL A 150 -6.82 6.10 14.91
C VAL A 150 -5.91 7.06 14.12
N ASN A 151 -6.44 7.67 13.06
CA ASN A 151 -5.68 8.53 12.14
C ASN A 151 -5.24 9.83 12.81
N THR A 152 -6.13 10.48 13.56
CA THR A 152 -5.86 11.76 14.25
C THR A 152 -4.72 11.66 15.24
N ILE A 153 -4.67 10.60 16.05
CA ILE A 153 -3.57 10.37 17.01
C ILE A 153 -2.26 10.06 16.28
N THR A 154 -2.33 9.28 15.20
CA THR A 154 -1.15 9.02 14.35
C THR A 154 -0.63 10.33 13.72
N ALA A 155 -1.52 11.20 13.26
CA ALA A 155 -1.20 12.52 12.72
C ALA A 155 -0.60 13.43 13.81
N TYR A 156 -1.14 13.40 15.03
CA TYR A 156 -0.57 14.11 16.17
C TYR A 156 0.87 13.68 16.42
N LEU A 157 1.13 12.37 16.48
CA LEU A 157 2.50 11.85 16.65
C LEU A 157 3.41 12.30 15.51
N MET A 158 2.94 12.25 14.26
CA MET A 158 3.69 12.74 13.10
C MET A 158 4.07 14.23 13.25
N LYS A 159 3.18 15.09 13.77
CA LYS A 159 3.55 16.47 14.11
C LYS A 159 4.67 16.56 15.15
N GLN A 160 4.66 15.69 16.17
CA GLN A 160 5.67 15.70 17.24
C GLN A 160 7.06 15.23 16.77
N VAL A 161 7.13 14.23 15.88
CA VAL A 161 8.42 13.65 15.45
C VAL A 161 8.92 14.16 14.10
N GLY A 162 8.01 14.58 13.23
CA GLY A 162 8.28 14.98 11.86
C GLY A 162 8.56 13.81 10.89
N PRO A 163 8.24 13.97 9.60
CA PRO A 163 8.29 12.91 8.60
C PRO A 163 9.72 12.49 8.24
N LYS A 164 10.71 13.38 8.41
CA LYS A 164 12.12 13.05 8.19
C LYS A 164 12.60 11.95 9.16
N LYS A 165 12.19 12.02 10.43
CA LYS A 165 12.54 11.02 11.44
C LYS A 165 11.81 9.70 11.21
N VAL A 166 10.51 9.77 10.91
CA VAL A 166 9.71 8.57 10.56
C VAL A 166 10.29 7.88 9.33
N ARG A 167 10.66 8.64 8.30
CA ARG A 167 11.36 8.10 7.13
C ARG A 167 12.67 7.42 7.51
N LYS A 168 13.47 8.02 8.39
CA LYS A 168 14.73 7.42 8.87
C LYS A 168 14.47 6.08 9.59
N MET A 169 13.45 6.03 10.45
CA MET A 169 13.03 4.79 11.12
C MET A 169 12.60 3.73 10.10
N ALA A 170 11.78 4.10 9.12
CA ALA A 170 11.35 3.20 8.05
C ALA A 170 12.54 2.63 7.24
N ARG A 171 13.54 3.45 6.91
CA ARG A 171 14.79 2.99 6.28
C ARG A 171 15.55 1.99 7.15
N ALA A 172 15.68 2.29 8.45
CA ALA A 172 16.37 1.43 9.40
C ALA A 172 15.69 0.05 9.53
N MET A 173 14.37 0.00 9.34
CA MET A 173 13.59 -1.25 9.31
C MET A 173 13.58 -1.95 7.94
N GLY A 174 14.42 -1.51 6.99
CA GLY A 174 14.62 -2.20 5.71
C GLY A 174 13.73 -1.72 4.56
N LEU A 175 12.87 -0.72 4.76
CA LEU A 175 12.05 -0.18 3.67
C LEU A 175 12.92 0.69 2.76
N ASN A 176 13.27 0.18 1.57
CA ASN A 176 14.18 0.83 0.61
C ASN A 176 13.47 1.56 -0.55
N GLY A 177 12.14 1.48 -0.65
CA GLY A 177 11.31 2.14 -1.69
C GLY A 177 11.26 3.68 -1.61
N ARG A 178 10.46 4.36 -2.43
CA ARG A 178 10.31 5.82 -2.32
C ARG A 178 9.43 6.16 -1.11
N ILE A 179 10.00 6.84 -0.11
CA ILE A 179 9.26 7.35 1.06
C ILE A 179 9.43 8.87 1.08
N PRO A 180 8.41 9.65 0.68
CA PRO A 180 8.50 11.10 0.66
C PRO A 180 8.61 11.64 2.11
N PRO A 181 9.37 12.72 2.36
CA PRO A 181 9.44 13.35 3.67
C PRO A 181 8.22 14.24 3.94
N ALA A 182 7.01 13.74 3.68
CA ALA A 182 5.74 14.47 3.80
C ALA A 182 4.92 13.93 4.99
N PRO A 183 4.07 14.75 5.63
CA PRO A 183 3.28 14.32 6.78
C PRO A 183 2.31 13.18 6.43
N SER A 184 1.85 13.09 5.18
CA SER A 184 0.91 12.08 4.70
C SER A 184 1.41 10.63 4.85
N ILE A 185 2.73 10.42 4.95
CA ILE A 185 3.27 9.07 5.18
C ILE A 185 2.76 8.45 6.48
N CYS A 186 2.30 9.25 7.46
CA CYS A 186 1.74 8.72 8.69
C CYS A 186 0.50 7.83 8.44
N LEU A 187 -0.20 8.01 7.33
CA LEU A 187 -1.36 7.20 6.93
C LEU A 187 -1.03 6.16 5.85
N GLY A 188 0.25 5.95 5.54
CA GLY A 188 0.70 4.87 4.65
C GLY A 188 0.57 5.14 3.15
N THR A 189 0.79 6.39 2.75
CA THR A 189 0.93 6.77 1.33
C THR A 189 2.15 6.21 0.59
N PRO A 190 3.26 5.76 1.22
CA PRO A 190 4.35 5.14 0.50
C PRO A 190 3.96 3.80 -0.13
N ASP A 191 4.45 3.55 -1.34
CA ASP A 191 4.33 2.26 -2.00
C ASP A 191 5.45 1.30 -1.54
N VAL A 192 5.07 0.14 -1.04
CA VAL A 192 6.00 -0.88 -0.53
C VAL A 192 5.60 -2.25 -1.04
N SER A 193 6.58 -3.13 -1.24
CA SER A 193 6.39 -4.56 -1.54
C SER A 193 6.29 -5.36 -0.25
N VAL A 194 5.85 -6.63 -0.34
CA VAL A 194 5.81 -7.52 0.82
C VAL A 194 7.23 -7.91 1.28
N PHE A 195 8.18 -7.96 0.35
CA PHE A 195 9.61 -8.24 0.57
C PHE A 195 10.51 -7.25 -0.16
#